data_AF-A0A7W1MUF5-F1
#
_entry.id   AF-A0A7W1MUF5-F1
#
_cell.length_a   1.000
_cell.length_b   1.000
_cell.length_c   1.000
_cell.angle_alpha   90.00
_cell.angle_beta   90.00
_cell.angle_gamma   90.00
#
_symmetry.space_group_name_H-M   'P 1'
#
loop_
_entity.id
_entity.type
_entity.pdbx_description
1 polymer ?
#
loop_
_entity_poly.entity_id
_entity_poly.type
_entity_poly.pdbx_seq_one_letter_code
_entity_poly.pdbx_strand_id
1 'polypeptide(L)' 'MSGGDLLGAARKVSYACTHHDAAEIGLDDNFIYEQPPLEMAQRSQPMEQVARETSFGLFRESSDKPDKPVC' A
#
# COMPACT_ATOMS: atom_id res chain seq x y z
N MET A 1 18.44 -13.56 -10.85
CA MET A 1 18.08 -12.53 -9.85
C MET A 1 16.79 -13.00 -9.23
N SER A 2 16.87 -13.32 -7.94
CA SER A 2 15.82 -13.99 -7.17
C SER A 2 14.53 -13.19 -7.22
N GLY A 3 13.42 -13.86 -7.55
CA GLY A 3 12.09 -13.28 -7.40
C GLY A 3 11.92 -12.87 -5.94
N GLY A 4 11.65 -11.58 -5.72
CA GLY A 4 11.40 -11.06 -4.39
C GLY A 4 10.19 -11.76 -3.79
N ASP A 5 10.38 -12.32 -2.61
CA ASP A 5 9.27 -12.73 -1.77
C ASP A 5 8.45 -11.48 -1.48
N LEU A 6 7.25 -11.40 -2.07
CA LEU A 6 6.30 -10.35 -1.73
C LEU A 6 5.96 -10.53 -0.24
N LEU A 7 6.09 -9.45 0.54
CA LEU A 7 5.74 -9.40 1.94
C LEU A 7 4.42 -10.16 2.20
N GLY A 8 4.51 -11.30 2.89
CA GLY A 8 3.35 -12.09 3.28
C GLY A 8 2.66 -12.86 2.15
N ALA A 9 3.41 -13.61 1.34
CA ALA A 9 2.89 -14.56 0.34
C ALA A 9 2.09 -15.72 0.99
N ALA A 10 0.97 -15.40 1.64
CA ALA A 10 -0.01 -16.38 2.07
C ALA A 10 -0.54 -17.11 0.83
N ARG A 11 -0.37 -18.44 0.80
CA ARG A 11 -0.86 -19.27 -0.32
C ARG A 11 -2.39 -19.24 -0.46
N LYS A 12 -3.08 -18.92 0.64
CA LYS A 12 -4.53 -18.77 0.71
C LYS A 12 -4.88 -17.86 1.87
N VAL A 13 -5.81 -16.94 1.65
CA VAL A 13 -6.47 -16.15 2.68
C VAL A 13 -7.95 -16.57 2.69
N SER A 14 -8.46 -16.93 3.87
CA SER A 14 -9.88 -17.22 4.08
C SER A 14 -10.46 -16.12 4.96
N TYR A 15 -11.61 -15.59 4.60
CA TYR A 15 -12.32 -14.54 5.34
C TYR A 15 -13.81 -14.92 5.47
N ALA A 16 -14.47 -14.39 6.50
CA ALA A 16 -15.88 -14.66 6.77
C ALA A 16 -16.78 -13.53 6.26
N CYS A 17 -16.58 -12.31 6.77
CA CYS A 17 -17.31 -11.11 6.36
C CYS A 17 -16.59 -10.36 5.24
N THR A 18 -17.38 -9.66 4.43
CA THR A 18 -16.92 -8.80 3.32
C THR A 18 -16.69 -7.36 3.79
N HIS A 19 -16.02 -6.56 2.95
CA HIS A 19 -15.91 -5.12 3.19
C HIS A 19 -17.27 -4.39 3.10
N HIS A 20 -18.26 -4.98 2.41
CA HIS A 20 -19.64 -4.46 2.41
C HIS A 20 -20.32 -4.69 3.75
N ASP A 21 -20.18 -5.88 4.35
CA ASP A 21 -20.71 -6.18 5.69
C ASP A 21 -20.12 -5.22 6.74
N ALA A 22 -18.83 -4.90 6.61
CA ALA A 22 -18.16 -3.92 7.44
C ALA A 22 -18.76 -2.51 7.25
N ALA A 23 -19.03 -2.11 6.01
CA ALA A 23 -19.64 -0.82 5.70
C ALA A 23 -21.08 -0.68 6.26
N GLU A 24 -21.85 -1.76 6.29
CA GLU A 24 -23.22 -1.76 6.84
C GLU A 24 -23.27 -1.38 8.33
N ILE A 25 -22.21 -1.65 9.08
CA ILE A 25 -22.08 -1.27 10.50
C ILE A 25 -21.30 0.03 10.73
N GLY A 26 -20.94 0.74 9.65
CA GLY A 26 -20.24 2.02 9.71
C GLY A 26 -18.72 1.92 9.79
N LEU A 27 -18.11 0.81 9.37
CA LEU A 27 -16.66 0.75 9.14
C LEU A 27 -16.30 1.26 7.75
N ASP A 28 -15.16 1.95 7.63
CA ASP A 28 -14.74 2.62 6.41
C ASP A 28 -14.02 1.71 5.39
N ASP A 29 -13.95 0.39 5.62
CA ASP A 29 -13.23 -0.56 4.77
C ASP A 29 -13.59 -0.41 3.29
N ASN A 30 -14.89 -0.42 2.97
CA ASN A 30 -15.37 -0.25 1.60
C ASN A 30 -14.94 1.11 1.01
N PHE A 31 -15.11 2.18 1.78
CA PHE A 31 -14.74 3.53 1.37
C PHE A 31 -13.23 3.65 1.07
N ILE A 32 -12.38 3.02 1.88
CA ILE A 32 -10.92 3.00 1.67
C ILE A 32 -10.58 2.32 0.35
N TYR A 33 -11.24 1.22 -0.03
CA TYR A 33 -10.99 0.54 -1.30
C TYR A 33 -11.43 1.37 -2.53
N GLU A 34 -12.40 2.27 -2.37
CA GLU A 34 -12.88 3.15 -3.44
C GLU A 34 -11.94 4.33 -3.74
N GLN A 35 -11.01 4.70 -2.83
CA GLN A 35 -10.14 5.87 -3.02
C GLN A 35 -8.92 5.64 -3.95
N PRO A 36 -8.18 4.51 -3.90
CA PRO A 36 -6.99 4.29 -4.72
C PRO A 36 -7.20 4.43 -6.23
N PRO A 37 -8.33 3.97 -6.81
CA PRO A 37 -8.60 4.16 -8.24
C PRO A 37 -8.84 5.61 -8.67
N LEU A 38 -9.15 6.50 -7.72
CA LEU A 38 -9.40 7.91 -8.01
C LEU A 38 -8.09 8.69 -8.20
N GLU A 39 -8.13 9.68 -9.09
CA GLU A 39 -7.09 10.69 -9.18
C GLU A 39 -6.90 11.38 -7.82
N MET A 40 -5.67 11.81 -7.51
CA MET A 40 -5.35 12.41 -6.20
C MET A 40 -6.28 13.58 -5.84
N ALA A 41 -6.66 14.37 -6.85
CA ALA A 41 -7.56 15.52 -6.69
C ALA A 41 -9.04 15.14 -6.49
N GLN A 42 -9.41 13.89 -6.76
CA GLN A 42 -10.78 13.38 -6.66
C GLN A 42 -11.00 12.54 -5.39
N ARG A 43 -9.93 12.21 -4.67
CA ARG A 43 -10.02 11.51 -3.39
C ARG A 43 -10.68 12.41 -2.36
N SER A 44 -11.45 11.79 -1.47
CA SER A 44 -12.13 12.49 -0.38
C SER A 44 -11.14 13.17 0.58
N GLN A 45 -9.92 12.62 0.70
CA GLN A 45 -8.83 13.25 1.44
C GLN A 45 -7.82 13.84 0.45
N PRO A 46 -7.48 15.14 0.55
CA PRO A 46 -6.46 15.74 -0.30
C PRO A 46 -5.11 15.11 -0.01
N MET A 47 -4.44 14.67 -1.07
CA MET A 47 -3.09 14.10 -0.99
C MET A 47 -2.13 14.96 -1.79
N GLU A 48 -1.14 15.53 -1.12
CA GLU A 48 -0.09 16.33 -1.75
C GLU A 48 1.22 15.57 -1.77
N GLN A 49 1.83 15.47 -2.96
CA GLN A 49 3.14 14.87 -3.11
C GLN A 49 4.23 15.90 -2.80
N VAL A 50 5.03 15.63 -1.76
CA VAL A 50 6.11 16.52 -1.32
C VAL A 50 7.47 15.82 -1.39
N ALA A 51 8.53 16.60 -1.70
CA ALA A 51 9.93 16.19 -1.66
C ALA A 51 10.29 14.90 -2.47
N ARG A 52 9.57 14.61 -3.57
CA ARG A 52 9.74 13.35 -4.34
C ARG A 52 11.17 13.09 -4.80
N GLU A 53 11.89 14.10 -5.26
CA GLU A 53 13.26 13.95 -5.77
C GLU A 53 14.25 13.67 -4.64
N THR A 54 14.25 14.50 -3.60
CA THR A 54 15.12 14.35 -2.42
C THR A 54 14.87 13.02 -1.71
N SER A 55 13.60 12.66 -1.49
CA SER A 55 13.22 11.42 -0.81
C SER A 55 13.53 10.17 -1.62
N PHE A 56 13.61 10.27 -2.95
CA PHE A 56 13.99 9.13 -3.78
C PHE A 56 15.44 8.68 -3.58
N GLY A 57 16.32 9.61 -3.17
CA GLY A 57 17.70 9.29 -2.82
C GLY A 57 17.79 8.21 -1.75
N LEU A 58 16.87 8.18 -0.79
CA LEU A 58 16.81 7.17 0.28
C LEU A 58 16.59 5.76 -0.26
N PHE A 59 15.76 5.60 -1.31
CA PHE A 59 15.56 4.30 -1.95
C PHE A 59 16.81 3.82 -2.67
N ARG A 60 17.56 4.73 -3.33
CA ARG A 60 18.85 4.38 -3.96
C ARG A 60 19.88 3.96 -2.92
N GLU A 61 20.09 4.78 -1.89
CA GLU A 61 21.03 4.47 -0.81
C GLU A 61 20.67 3.16 -0.10
N SER A 62 19.37 2.88 0.09
CA SER A 62 18.91 1.62 0.65
C SER A 62 19.24 0.43 -0.25
N SER A 63 19.09 0.55 -1.56
CA SER A 63 19.41 -0.53 -2.52
C SER A 63 20.90 -0.84 -2.60
N ASP A 64 21.77 0.13 -2.33
CA ASP A 64 23.22 -0.03 -2.45
C ASP A 64 23.88 -0.61 -1.18
N LYS A 65 23.11 -0.82 -0.10
CA LYS A 65 23.62 -1.38 1.17
C LYS A 65 23.80 -2.90 1.06
N PRO A 66 25.04 -3.44 1.20
CA PRO A 66 25.32 -4.86 1.00
C PRO A 66 24.75 -5.78 2.10
N ASP A 67 24.42 -5.24 3.27
CA ASP A 67 23.86 -5.96 4.42
C ASP A 67 22.36 -5.65 4.61
N LYS A 68 21.67 -5.24 3.55
CA LYS A 68 20.24 -4.98 3.62
C LYS A 68 19.50 -6.33 3.64
N PRO A 69 18.70 -6.65 4.67
CA PRO A 69 17.77 -7.77 4.57
C PRO A 69 16.77 -7.46 3.46
N VAL A 70 16.82 -8.26 2.40
CA VAL A 70 15.76 -8.30 1.40
C VAL A 70 14.66 -9.16 2.01
N CYS A 71 13.55 -8.53 2.35
CA CYS A 71 12.34 -9.24 2.75
C CYS A 71 11.58 -9.76 1.53
#